data_AF-A0A4Q3WZ31-F1
#
_entry.id   AF-A0A4Q3WZ31-F1
#
_cell.length_a   1.000
_cell.length_b   1.000
_cell.length_c   1.000
_cell.angle_alpha   90.00
_cell.angle_beta   90.00
_cell.angle_gamma   90.00
#
_symmetry.space_group_name_H-M   'P 1'
#
loop_
_entity.id
_entity.type
_entity.pdbx_description
1 polymer ?
#
loop_
_entity_poly.entity_id
_entity_poly.type
_entity_poly.pdbx_seq_one_letter_code
_entity_poly.pdbx_strand_id
1 'polypeptide(L)'
;NNLCLNGGLKNREGYQRVVENNIIVGHGYDPHAWYQGSQDIFRRNIVSGGYGAAVMFSPPWGREMDSNLLQRSGAATPVPAADLQRQSGRDQHSIVADALFVDPKNGDFRVKPGSPALARGFKNFPMDKFGVQNPALKALAKTPFATAQPVSDAPSKRDATIRHFLGASIRDVMGQNEMSALGTAGETGVLLLEVGPYLSRAGLRKDDVLIAFNGQKTNSTADVKRIISGLKVGQQVDMQILHLQKTTPLTLRITDGMPLSVTP
;
A
#
# COMPACT_ATOMS: atom_id res chain seq x y z
N ASN A 1 8.99 17.26 -9.46
CA ASN A 1 10.05 16.35 -9.94
C ASN A 1 10.85 15.87 -8.77
N ASN A 2 10.95 14.56 -8.58
CA ASN A 2 11.70 13.93 -7.52
C ASN A 2 12.50 12.75 -8.09
N LEU A 3 13.66 12.49 -7.51
CA LEU A 3 14.38 11.22 -7.67
C LEU A 3 14.30 10.47 -6.33
N CYS A 4 13.60 9.34 -6.31
CA CYS A 4 13.46 8.48 -5.14
C CYS A 4 14.30 7.21 -5.38
N LEU A 5 15.20 6.88 -4.46
CA LEU A 5 16.11 5.74 -4.59
C LEU A 5 15.82 4.73 -3.48
N ASN A 6 15.51 3.49 -3.84
CA ASN A 6 15.17 2.40 -2.92
C ASN A 6 14.01 2.75 -1.95
N GLY A 7 13.13 3.64 -2.40
CA GLY A 7 11.99 4.15 -1.69
C GLY A 7 10.96 4.71 -2.68
N GLY A 8 9.72 4.85 -2.23
CA GLY A 8 8.58 5.23 -3.06
C GLY A 8 8.11 6.65 -2.78
N LEU A 9 7.06 7.04 -3.50
CA LEU A 9 6.21 8.16 -3.09
C LEU A 9 4.94 7.58 -2.47
N LYS A 10 4.63 8.06 -1.27
CA LYS A 10 3.42 7.67 -0.54
C LYS A 10 2.46 8.84 -0.49
N ASN A 11 1.23 8.56 -0.89
CA ASN A 11 0.12 9.46 -0.72
C ASN A 11 -0.84 8.84 0.28
N ARG A 12 -0.72 9.27 1.54
CA ARG A 12 -1.60 8.85 2.63
C ARG A 12 -2.65 9.91 2.88
N GLU A 13 -3.93 9.54 2.74
CA GLU A 13 -5.09 10.41 3.02
C GLU A 13 -5.06 11.74 2.20
N GLY A 14 -6.22 12.38 1.99
CA GLY A 14 -6.28 13.70 1.32
C GLY A 14 -6.78 13.69 -0.13
N TYR A 15 -6.69 14.85 -0.78
CA TYR A 15 -7.40 15.18 -2.01
C TYR A 15 -6.56 16.04 -2.97
N GLN A 16 -6.85 15.93 -4.26
CA GLN A 16 -6.38 16.80 -5.35
C GLN A 16 -4.85 16.95 -5.46
N ARG A 17 -4.09 15.95 -4.99
CA ARG A 17 -2.63 15.97 -5.11
C ARG A 17 -2.24 15.60 -6.53
N VAL A 18 -1.15 16.21 -7.00
CA VAL A 18 -0.57 15.93 -8.31
C VAL A 18 0.83 15.38 -8.11
N VAL A 19 1.01 14.12 -8.49
CA VAL A 19 2.30 13.42 -8.47
C VAL A 19 2.67 13.09 -9.91
N GLU A 20 3.46 13.96 -10.52
CA GLU A 20 3.88 13.79 -11.90
C GLU A 20 5.37 14.07 -12.10
N ASN A 21 5.90 13.50 -13.18
CA ASN A 21 7.26 13.74 -13.65
C ASN A 21 8.34 13.39 -12.61
N ASN A 22 8.17 12.26 -11.93
CA ASN A 22 9.11 11.72 -10.94
C ASN A 22 9.84 10.48 -11.47
N ILE A 23 11.01 10.21 -10.90
CA ILE A 23 11.78 8.98 -11.12
C ILE A 23 11.82 8.25 -9.77
N ILE A 24 11.27 7.04 -9.74
CA ILE A 24 11.19 6.18 -8.56
C ILE A 24 11.92 4.88 -8.87
N VAL A 25 13.14 4.77 -8.37
CA VAL A 25 14.02 3.63 -8.59
C VAL A 25 13.93 2.69 -7.41
N GLY A 26 13.75 1.42 -7.69
CA GLY A 26 13.70 0.40 -6.65
C GLY A 26 12.35 0.24 -5.95
N HIS A 27 11.38 1.11 -6.22
CA HIS A 27 10.03 0.97 -5.68
C HIS A 27 9.01 1.53 -6.67
N GLY A 28 7.75 1.60 -6.25
CA GLY A 28 6.64 2.15 -7.00
C GLY A 28 5.97 3.27 -6.23
N TYR A 29 4.64 3.26 -6.26
CA TYR A 29 3.82 4.29 -5.65
C TYR A 29 2.86 3.67 -4.65
N ASP A 30 2.72 4.29 -3.49
CA ASP A 30 1.95 3.75 -2.36
C ASP A 30 0.75 4.65 -2.06
N PRO A 31 -0.40 4.44 -2.76
CA PRO A 31 -1.65 5.10 -2.41
C PRO A 31 -2.28 4.40 -1.20
N HIS A 32 -2.29 5.07 -0.06
CA HIS A 32 -2.77 4.50 1.21
C HIS A 32 -3.98 5.30 1.72
N ALA A 33 -5.05 4.61 2.09
CA ALA A 33 -6.23 5.21 2.71
C ALA A 33 -6.82 6.39 1.90
N TRP A 34 -6.94 6.24 0.58
CA TRP A 34 -7.54 7.28 -0.25
C TRP A 34 -9.05 7.30 -0.11
N TYR A 35 -9.58 8.52 0.00
CA TYR A 35 -11.02 8.74 -0.06
C TYR A 35 -11.55 8.50 -1.48
N GLN A 36 -12.76 7.94 -1.57
CA GLN A 36 -13.46 7.89 -2.84
C GLN A 36 -13.64 9.31 -3.38
N GLY A 37 -13.28 9.51 -4.65
CA GLY A 37 -13.29 10.85 -5.24
C GLY A 37 -12.17 11.77 -4.76
N SER A 38 -11.03 11.23 -4.31
CA SER A 38 -9.86 12.04 -3.91
C SER A 38 -9.40 13.03 -4.99
N GLN A 39 -9.68 12.78 -6.27
CA GLN A 39 -9.23 13.56 -7.42
C GLN A 39 -7.71 13.65 -7.58
N ASP A 40 -6.96 12.78 -6.91
CA ASP A 40 -5.51 12.74 -7.04
C ASP A 40 -5.07 12.32 -8.45
N ILE A 41 -3.88 12.76 -8.84
CA ILE A 41 -3.25 12.50 -10.13
C ILE A 41 -1.90 11.82 -9.91
N PHE A 42 -1.67 10.69 -10.59
CA PHE A 42 -0.38 10.01 -10.65
C PHE A 42 0.00 9.68 -12.10
N ARG A 43 0.80 10.52 -12.74
CA ARG A 43 1.05 10.40 -14.19
C ARG A 43 2.47 10.74 -14.63
N ARG A 44 2.86 10.24 -15.81
CA ARG A 44 4.14 10.60 -16.46
C ARG A 44 5.35 10.36 -15.55
N ASN A 45 5.26 9.37 -14.67
CA ASN A 45 6.35 8.99 -13.78
C ASN A 45 7.11 7.79 -14.36
N ILE A 46 8.39 7.68 -14.02
CA ILE A 46 9.17 6.45 -14.22
C ILE A 46 9.21 5.74 -12.88
N VAL A 47 8.67 4.52 -12.81
CA VAL A 47 8.59 3.70 -11.58
C VAL A 47 9.25 2.35 -11.80
N SER A 48 9.79 1.73 -10.76
CA SER A 48 10.38 0.38 -10.87
C SER A 48 9.44 -0.72 -10.38
N GLY A 49 8.53 -0.39 -9.47
CA GLY A 49 7.52 -1.29 -8.91
C GLY A 49 6.09 -0.92 -9.29
N GLY A 50 5.17 -1.87 -9.09
CA GLY A 50 3.73 -1.62 -9.14
C GLY A 50 3.24 -0.75 -7.98
N TYR A 51 1.92 -0.59 -7.85
CA TYR A 51 1.35 0.19 -6.75
C TYR A 51 1.23 -0.62 -5.46
N GLY A 52 1.85 -0.14 -4.38
CA GLY A 52 1.72 -0.66 -3.02
C GLY A 52 0.45 -0.18 -2.34
N ALA A 53 -0.70 -0.38 -3.00
CA ALA A 53 -1.99 0.08 -2.53
C ALA A 53 -2.42 -0.60 -1.22
N ALA A 54 -2.95 0.16 -0.27
CA ALA A 54 -3.49 -0.37 0.97
C ALA A 54 -4.64 0.48 1.51
N VAL A 55 -5.68 -0.18 2.03
CA VAL A 55 -6.92 0.47 2.51
C VAL A 55 -7.50 1.37 1.41
N MET A 56 -7.66 0.80 0.22
CA MET A 56 -8.15 1.50 -0.97
C MET A 56 -9.56 0.99 -1.30
N PHE A 57 -10.41 1.89 -1.79
CA PHE A 57 -11.68 1.50 -2.40
C PHE A 57 -11.42 0.75 -3.73
N SER A 58 -12.42 0.04 -4.25
CA SER A 58 -12.28 -0.63 -5.54
C SER A 58 -11.97 0.37 -6.66
N PRO A 59 -11.08 0.05 -7.63
CA PRO A 59 -10.79 0.94 -8.75
C PRO A 59 -12.07 1.28 -9.55
N PRO A 60 -12.09 2.41 -10.29
CA PRO A 60 -10.92 3.21 -10.66
C PRO A 60 -10.46 4.21 -9.60
N TRP A 61 -9.15 4.40 -9.45
CA TRP A 61 -8.54 5.31 -8.47
C TRP A 61 -8.19 6.67 -9.07
N GLY A 62 -8.25 7.71 -8.24
CA GLY A 62 -7.86 9.07 -8.61
C GLY A 62 -8.67 9.68 -9.75
N ARG A 63 -8.30 10.91 -10.11
CA ARG A 63 -8.77 11.57 -11.33
C ARG A 63 -8.04 11.04 -12.57
N GLU A 64 -6.74 10.84 -12.44
CA GLU A 64 -5.86 10.37 -13.52
C GLU A 64 -4.73 9.52 -12.93
N MET A 65 -4.60 8.28 -13.39
CA MET A 65 -3.43 7.44 -13.10
C MET A 65 -3.01 6.82 -14.42
N ASP A 66 -2.04 7.44 -15.09
CA ASP A 66 -1.77 7.09 -16.50
C ASP A 66 -0.43 7.60 -17.03
N SER A 67 -0.04 7.11 -18.21
CA SER A 67 1.18 7.50 -18.93
C SER A 67 2.46 7.30 -18.10
N ASN A 68 2.45 6.35 -17.17
CA ASN A 68 3.61 5.98 -16.37
C ASN A 68 4.46 4.94 -17.12
N LEU A 69 5.77 4.96 -16.90
CA LEU A 69 6.69 3.94 -17.39
C LEU A 69 7.14 3.06 -16.23
N LEU A 70 6.81 1.78 -16.29
CA LEU A 70 7.34 0.74 -15.41
C LEU A 70 8.69 0.26 -15.96
N GLN A 71 9.77 0.74 -15.35
CA GLN A 71 11.15 0.53 -15.76
C GLN A 71 11.54 -0.95 -15.76
N ARG A 72 12.03 -1.43 -16.88
CA ARG A 72 12.69 -2.74 -17.03
C ARG A 72 13.93 -2.59 -17.90
N SER A 73 15.10 -2.68 -17.29
CA SER A 73 16.38 -2.58 -18.00
C SER A 73 16.50 -3.65 -19.08
N GLY A 74 16.88 -3.27 -20.29
CA GLY A 74 17.03 -4.17 -21.44
C GLY A 74 15.73 -4.60 -22.11
N ALA A 75 14.56 -4.08 -21.71
CA ALA A 75 13.31 -4.35 -22.42
C ALA A 75 13.33 -3.70 -23.81
N ALA A 76 13.43 -4.52 -24.86
CA ALA A 76 13.61 -4.07 -26.24
C ALA A 76 12.35 -3.39 -26.82
N THR A 77 11.16 -3.87 -26.45
CA THR A 77 9.89 -3.37 -26.98
C THR A 77 8.97 -2.95 -25.83
N PRO A 78 8.42 -1.72 -25.85
CA PRO A 78 7.40 -1.31 -24.91
C PRO A 78 6.16 -2.21 -24.97
N VAL A 79 5.67 -2.65 -23.82
CA VAL A 79 4.40 -3.39 -23.70
C VAL A 79 3.46 -2.69 -22.72
N PRO A 80 2.14 -2.93 -22.79
CA PRO A 80 1.20 -2.34 -21.82
C PRO A 80 1.55 -2.70 -20.38
N ALA A 81 1.42 -1.74 -19.46
CA ALA A 81 1.56 -1.99 -18.02
C ALA A 81 0.27 -2.58 -17.44
N ALA A 82 -0.05 -3.81 -17.85
CA ALA A 82 -1.31 -4.49 -17.50
C ALA A 82 -1.56 -4.58 -15.99
N ASP A 83 -0.51 -4.72 -15.18
CA ASP A 83 -0.64 -4.76 -13.72
C ASP A 83 -1.11 -3.43 -13.15
N LEU A 84 -0.54 -2.32 -13.62
CA LEU A 84 -0.95 -0.97 -13.21
C LEU A 84 -2.40 -0.71 -13.66
N GLN A 85 -2.76 -1.13 -14.88
CA GLN A 85 -4.11 -1.02 -15.41
C GLN A 85 -5.13 -1.77 -14.54
N ARG A 86 -4.82 -3.01 -14.14
CA ARG A 86 -5.69 -3.79 -13.25
C ARG A 86 -5.79 -3.17 -11.86
N GLN A 87 -4.69 -2.65 -11.32
CA GLN A 87 -4.67 -2.03 -9.99
C GLN A 87 -5.48 -0.73 -9.95
N SER A 88 -5.19 0.22 -10.84
CA SER A 88 -5.80 1.56 -10.80
C SER A 88 -7.09 1.69 -11.58
N GLY A 89 -7.36 0.80 -12.54
CA GLY A 89 -8.43 0.94 -13.52
C GLY A 89 -8.25 2.11 -14.50
N ARG A 90 -7.08 2.77 -14.56
CA ARG A 90 -6.87 3.98 -15.38
C ARG A 90 -5.61 4.00 -16.25
N ASP A 91 -4.61 3.18 -15.96
CA ASP A 91 -3.25 3.22 -16.55
C ASP A 91 -3.15 2.74 -18.03
N GLN A 92 -4.11 3.12 -18.88
CA GLN A 92 -4.27 2.60 -20.24
C GLN A 92 -3.09 2.92 -21.16
N HIS A 93 -2.43 4.04 -20.96
CA HIS A 93 -1.26 4.48 -21.74
C HIS A 93 0.07 4.24 -20.99
N SER A 94 0.02 3.66 -19.80
CA SER A 94 1.20 3.25 -19.06
C SER A 94 1.82 2.00 -19.68
N ILE A 95 3.15 1.93 -19.68
CA ILE A 95 3.92 0.89 -20.37
C ILE A 95 5.00 0.30 -19.48
N VAL A 96 5.39 -0.93 -19.76
CA VAL A 96 6.62 -1.55 -19.29
C VAL A 96 7.66 -1.42 -20.39
N ALA A 97 8.81 -0.80 -20.09
CA ALA A 97 9.88 -0.58 -21.06
C ALA A 97 11.20 -0.22 -20.36
N ASP A 98 12.30 -0.18 -21.11
CA ASP A 98 13.52 0.48 -20.65
C ASP A 98 13.40 2.00 -20.83
N ALA A 99 13.58 2.76 -19.77
CA ALA A 99 13.61 4.21 -19.73
C ALA A 99 14.85 4.76 -20.42
N LEU A 100 15.89 3.95 -20.66
CA LEU A 100 17.13 4.37 -21.31
C LEU A 100 17.82 5.49 -20.51
N PHE A 101 18.03 5.27 -19.21
CA PHE A 101 18.78 6.22 -18.37
C PHE A 101 20.18 6.52 -18.94
N VAL A 102 20.65 7.74 -18.75
CA VAL A 102 21.94 8.23 -19.27
C VAL A 102 23.10 7.55 -18.55
N ASP A 103 23.20 7.73 -17.23
CA ASP A 103 24.24 7.13 -16.40
C ASP A 103 23.77 6.99 -14.94
N PRO A 104 22.85 6.04 -14.67
CA PRO A 104 22.25 5.90 -13.34
C PRO A 104 23.27 5.47 -12.28
N LYS A 105 24.37 4.81 -12.66
CA LYS A 105 25.42 4.39 -11.74
C LYS A 105 26.14 5.57 -11.08
N ASN A 106 26.23 6.69 -11.80
CA ASN A 106 26.85 7.93 -11.34
C ASN A 106 25.83 9.03 -10.98
N GLY A 107 24.54 8.68 -10.88
CA GLY A 107 23.49 9.60 -10.43
C GLY A 107 22.78 10.38 -11.53
N ASP A 108 23.07 10.13 -12.81
CA ASP A 108 22.36 10.74 -13.93
C ASP A 108 21.19 9.87 -14.40
N PHE A 109 20.04 10.10 -13.77
CA PHE A 109 18.78 9.43 -14.10
C PHE A 109 17.96 10.16 -15.17
N ARG A 110 18.55 11.13 -15.88
CA ARG A 110 17.92 11.62 -17.11
C ARG A 110 17.79 10.46 -18.10
N VAL A 111 16.84 10.54 -19.01
CA VAL A 111 16.63 9.57 -20.08
C VAL A 111 17.21 10.07 -21.40
N LYS A 112 17.75 9.16 -22.20
CA LYS A 112 18.33 9.45 -23.53
C LYS A 112 17.25 9.88 -24.53
N PRO A 113 17.62 10.62 -25.61
CA PRO A 113 16.74 10.81 -26.75
C PRO A 113 16.20 9.46 -27.27
N GLY A 114 14.92 9.41 -27.62
CA GLY A 114 14.25 8.17 -28.04
C GLY A 114 13.72 7.30 -26.89
N SER A 115 13.92 7.69 -25.63
CA SER A 115 13.33 7.00 -24.48
C SER A 115 11.80 6.94 -24.59
N PRO A 116 11.18 5.76 -24.36
CA PRO A 116 9.73 5.62 -24.28
C PRO A 116 9.09 6.51 -23.20
N ALA A 117 9.82 6.89 -22.14
CA ALA A 117 9.33 7.80 -21.12
C ALA A 117 9.00 9.18 -21.71
N LEU A 118 9.86 9.69 -22.59
CA LEU A 118 9.66 11.00 -23.25
C LEU A 118 8.39 10.99 -24.09
N ALA A 119 8.11 9.89 -24.79
CA ALA A 119 6.90 9.71 -25.59
C ALA A 119 5.61 9.64 -24.74
N ARG A 120 5.72 9.42 -23.43
CA ARG A 120 4.63 9.52 -22.45
C ARG A 120 4.54 10.90 -21.79
N GLY A 121 5.41 11.82 -22.19
CA GLY A 121 5.44 13.20 -21.69
C GLY A 121 6.22 13.37 -20.38
N PHE A 122 7.02 12.39 -19.99
CA PHE A 122 8.08 12.62 -19.00
C PHE A 122 9.06 13.66 -19.56
N LYS A 123 9.57 14.52 -18.69
CA LYS A 123 10.52 15.58 -18.98
C LYS A 123 11.73 15.44 -18.07
N ASN A 124 12.90 15.32 -18.68
CA ASN A 124 14.17 15.39 -17.96
C ASN A 124 14.23 16.66 -17.12
N PHE A 125 14.83 16.55 -15.93
CA PHE A 125 15.07 17.65 -15.02
C PHE A 125 16.51 17.62 -14.51
N PRO A 126 17.04 18.73 -13.98
CA PRO A 126 18.41 18.78 -13.46
C PRO A 126 18.61 17.80 -12.31
N MET A 127 19.67 16.97 -12.38
CA MET A 127 20.00 15.94 -11.37
C MET A 127 20.81 16.49 -10.18
N ASP A 128 21.04 17.80 -10.14
CA ASP A 128 21.89 18.48 -9.17
C ASP A 128 21.13 19.49 -8.28
N LYS A 129 19.81 19.64 -8.47
CA LYS A 129 18.96 20.62 -7.76
C LYS A 129 18.08 20.04 -6.64
N PHE A 130 18.39 18.84 -6.15
CA PHE A 130 17.69 18.18 -5.05
C PHE A 130 18.66 17.48 -4.10
N GLY A 131 18.16 16.96 -2.98
CA GLY A 131 18.98 16.36 -1.93
C GLY A 131 19.77 17.40 -1.13
N VAL A 132 20.95 17.01 -0.62
CA VAL A 132 21.80 17.89 0.18
C VAL A 132 22.49 18.93 -0.71
N GLN A 133 22.14 20.20 -0.53
CA GLN A 133 22.64 21.31 -1.37
C GLN A 133 23.72 22.14 -0.68
N ASN A 134 23.77 22.15 0.66
CA ASN A 134 24.83 22.83 1.39
C ASN A 134 26.19 22.17 1.08
N PRO A 135 27.23 22.92 0.66
CA PRO A 135 28.50 22.33 0.23
C PRO A 135 29.18 21.45 1.28
N ALA A 136 29.22 21.90 2.53
CA ALA A 136 29.87 21.16 3.62
C ALA A 136 29.10 19.86 3.91
N LEU A 137 27.77 19.91 3.96
CA LEU A 137 26.95 18.71 4.17
C LEU A 137 26.98 17.77 2.96
N LYS A 138 27.07 18.32 1.74
CA LYS A 138 27.14 17.54 0.51
C LYS A 138 28.43 16.74 0.41
N ALA A 139 29.55 17.29 0.89
CA ALA A 139 30.82 16.58 1.00
C ALA A 139 30.76 15.38 1.98
N LEU A 140 29.88 15.43 2.98
CA LEU A 140 29.66 14.34 3.95
C LEU A 140 28.59 13.33 3.50
N ALA A 141 27.76 13.70 2.53
CA ALA A 141 26.63 12.90 2.10
C ALA A 141 27.09 11.65 1.33
N LYS A 142 26.48 10.51 1.64
CA LYS A 142 26.69 9.27 0.88
C LYS A 142 26.08 9.37 -0.52
N THR A 143 26.66 8.65 -1.48
CA THR A 143 26.19 8.58 -2.88
C THR A 143 25.64 7.19 -3.21
N PRO A 144 24.33 6.94 -3.04
CA PRO A 144 23.76 5.59 -3.11
C PRO A 144 23.36 5.12 -4.54
N PHE A 145 23.86 5.76 -5.59
CA PHE A 145 23.35 5.59 -6.96
C PHE A 145 23.58 4.19 -7.55
N ALA A 146 24.78 3.62 -7.35
CA ALA A 146 25.12 2.29 -7.88
C ALA A 146 24.29 1.14 -7.27
N THR A 147 23.71 1.37 -6.09
CA THR A 147 22.92 0.38 -5.33
C THR A 147 21.41 0.56 -5.48
N ALA A 148 20.97 1.47 -6.35
CA ALA A 148 19.54 1.62 -6.65
C ALA A 148 19.07 0.39 -7.46
N GLN A 149 18.49 -0.59 -6.77
CA GLN A 149 18.06 -1.87 -7.33
C GLN A 149 16.54 -2.00 -7.17
N PRO A 150 15.84 -2.74 -8.05
CA PRO A 150 14.45 -3.14 -7.83
C PRO A 150 14.31 -3.81 -6.45
N VAL A 151 13.65 -3.16 -5.50
CA VAL A 151 13.24 -3.77 -4.24
C VAL A 151 11.77 -4.12 -4.39
N SER A 152 11.49 -5.40 -4.55
CA SER A 152 10.14 -5.92 -4.30
C SER A 152 10.09 -6.37 -2.85
N ASP A 153 9.12 -5.87 -2.08
CA ASP A 153 8.83 -6.47 -0.78
C ASP A 153 8.56 -7.96 -0.98
N ALA A 154 9.18 -8.80 -0.15
CA ALA A 154 8.86 -10.21 -0.14
C ALA A 154 7.37 -10.38 0.19
N PRO A 155 6.65 -11.30 -0.47
CA PRO A 155 5.27 -11.59 -0.11
C PRO A 155 5.15 -11.95 1.37
N SER A 156 4.07 -11.49 2.00
CA SER A 156 3.71 -11.91 3.35
C SER A 156 3.60 -13.44 3.41
N LYS A 157 4.10 -14.02 4.51
CA LYS A 157 3.99 -15.46 4.80
C LYS A 157 2.74 -15.81 5.60
N ARG A 158 1.87 -14.83 5.85
CA ARG A 158 0.69 -14.98 6.70
C ARG A 158 -0.49 -15.58 5.93
N ASP A 159 -1.46 -16.11 6.69
CA ASP A 159 -2.64 -16.76 6.11
C ASP A 159 -3.58 -15.72 5.47
N ALA A 160 -3.67 -15.76 4.14
CA ALA A 160 -4.53 -14.88 3.35
C ALA A 160 -6.01 -15.33 3.30
N THR A 161 -6.33 -16.49 3.89
CA THR A 161 -7.68 -17.07 3.83
C THR A 161 -8.69 -16.14 4.50
N ILE A 162 -9.71 -15.75 3.75
CA ILE A 162 -10.87 -15.03 4.30
C ILE A 162 -11.66 -16.04 5.14
N ARG A 163 -12.06 -15.62 6.33
CA ARG A 163 -12.85 -16.41 7.26
C ARG A 163 -14.02 -15.58 7.77
N HIS A 164 -15.08 -16.23 8.23
CA HIS A 164 -16.24 -15.56 8.80
C HIS A 164 -16.30 -15.72 10.32
N PHE A 165 -16.56 -14.63 11.04
CA PHE A 165 -16.71 -14.62 12.50
C PHE A 165 -17.71 -13.54 12.91
N LEU A 166 -18.69 -13.88 13.75
CA LEU A 166 -19.73 -12.95 14.22
C LEU A 166 -20.33 -12.07 13.10
N GLY A 167 -20.58 -12.67 11.94
CA GLY A 167 -21.14 -12.00 10.76
C GLY A 167 -20.18 -11.04 10.04
N ALA A 168 -18.92 -10.96 10.44
CA ALA A 168 -17.86 -10.24 9.74
C ALA A 168 -17.02 -11.18 8.87
N SER A 169 -16.42 -10.62 7.83
CA SER A 169 -15.41 -11.26 6.99
C SER A 169 -14.03 -10.75 7.45
N ILE A 170 -13.15 -11.66 7.83
CA ILE A 170 -11.85 -11.36 8.45
C ILE A 170 -10.71 -12.09 7.75
N ARG A 171 -9.51 -11.53 7.82
CA ARG A 171 -8.25 -12.20 7.48
C ARG A 171 -7.09 -11.63 8.27
N ASP A 172 -5.93 -12.27 8.20
CA ASP A 172 -4.72 -11.71 8.80
C ASP A 172 -4.30 -10.41 8.09
N VAL A 173 -3.69 -9.49 8.82
CA VAL A 173 -2.97 -8.33 8.25
C VAL A 173 -1.72 -8.84 7.53
N MET A 174 -1.44 -8.34 6.32
CA MET A 174 -0.38 -8.87 5.45
C MET A 174 0.48 -7.77 4.84
N GLY A 175 1.80 -7.95 4.90
CA GLY A 175 2.74 -7.10 4.18
C GLY A 175 2.97 -5.73 4.84
N GLN A 176 4.04 -5.08 4.39
CA GLN A 176 4.44 -3.75 4.84
C GLN A 176 3.42 -2.66 4.48
N ASN A 177 2.72 -2.80 3.34
CA ASN A 177 1.73 -1.84 2.89
C ASN A 177 0.53 -1.76 3.82
N GLU A 178 -0.06 -2.90 4.21
CA GLU A 178 -1.17 -2.92 5.17
C GLU A 178 -0.71 -2.50 6.56
N MET A 179 0.45 -2.99 7.01
CA MET A 179 1.02 -2.57 8.29
C MET A 179 1.14 -1.05 8.37
N SER A 180 1.70 -0.44 7.32
CA SER A 180 1.86 1.00 7.25
C SER A 180 0.53 1.74 7.17
N ALA A 181 -0.44 1.24 6.39
CA ALA A 181 -1.73 1.89 6.24
C ALA A 181 -2.59 1.78 7.50
N LEU A 182 -2.60 0.62 8.16
CA LEU A 182 -3.43 0.35 9.33
C LEU A 182 -2.78 0.84 10.64
N GLY A 183 -1.45 0.96 10.67
CA GLY A 183 -0.67 1.40 11.83
C GLY A 183 -0.30 0.28 12.80
N THR A 184 -0.20 -0.97 12.32
CA THR A 184 0.10 -2.11 13.18
C THR A 184 1.60 -2.18 13.51
N ALA A 185 1.94 -2.73 14.68
CA ALA A 185 3.33 -2.92 15.12
C ALA A 185 3.97 -4.18 14.49
N GLY A 186 3.94 -4.27 13.16
CA GLY A 186 4.31 -5.45 12.39
C GLY A 186 3.15 -6.03 11.57
N GLU A 187 3.43 -7.08 10.80
CA GLU A 187 2.39 -7.90 10.18
C GLU A 187 1.67 -8.71 11.26
N THR A 188 0.74 -8.08 11.99
CA THR A 188 0.01 -8.68 13.09
C THR A 188 -1.38 -8.09 13.25
N GLY A 189 -2.28 -8.87 13.82
CA GLY A 189 -3.69 -8.53 13.98
C GLY A 189 -4.55 -9.13 12.88
N VAL A 190 -5.86 -8.97 13.05
CA VAL A 190 -6.87 -9.51 12.16
C VAL A 190 -7.67 -8.36 11.56
N LEU A 191 -7.58 -8.17 10.24
CA LEU A 191 -8.27 -7.13 9.49
C LEU A 191 -9.74 -7.51 9.28
N LEU A 192 -10.63 -6.57 9.55
CA LEU A 192 -12.06 -6.66 9.27
C LEU A 192 -12.34 -6.14 7.85
N LEU A 193 -12.61 -7.05 6.92
CA LEU A 193 -12.90 -6.73 5.52
C LEU A 193 -14.32 -6.22 5.33
N GLU A 194 -15.25 -6.82 6.07
CA GLU A 194 -16.67 -6.49 6.13
C GLU A 194 -17.17 -6.71 7.55
N VAL A 195 -18.13 -5.91 7.99
CA VAL A 195 -18.65 -5.95 9.36
C VAL A 195 -20.15 -6.16 9.33
N GLY A 196 -20.60 -7.31 9.83
CA GLY A 196 -22.01 -7.64 9.97
C GLY A 196 -22.72 -6.92 11.12
N PRO A 197 -24.01 -7.21 11.33
CA PRO A 197 -24.85 -6.51 12.30
C PRO A 197 -24.40 -6.65 13.75
N TYR A 198 -23.75 -7.76 14.12
CA TYR A 198 -23.32 -8.00 15.49
C TYR A 198 -22.17 -7.08 15.91
N LEU A 199 -21.11 -7.04 15.10
CA LEU A 199 -19.93 -6.24 15.39
C LEU A 199 -20.14 -4.75 15.10
N SER A 200 -20.95 -4.40 14.11
CA SER A 200 -21.29 -2.99 13.83
C SER A 200 -22.06 -2.34 14.98
N ARG A 201 -22.98 -3.08 15.64
CA ARG A 201 -23.66 -2.61 16.87
C ARG A 201 -22.70 -2.38 18.04
N ALA A 202 -21.58 -3.12 18.07
CA ALA A 202 -20.51 -2.92 19.06
C ALA A 202 -19.52 -1.80 18.64
N GLY A 203 -19.76 -1.12 17.52
CA GLY A 203 -18.98 0.02 17.04
C GLY A 203 -17.83 -0.32 16.09
N LEU A 204 -17.64 -1.61 15.74
CA LEU A 204 -16.63 -2.03 14.78
C LEU A 204 -17.02 -1.61 13.35
N ARG A 205 -16.00 -1.37 12.53
CA ARG A 205 -16.12 -0.86 11.17
C ARG A 205 -15.21 -1.63 10.24
N LYS A 206 -15.50 -1.50 8.94
CA LYS A 206 -14.58 -1.93 7.88
C LYS A 206 -13.21 -1.29 8.12
N ASP A 207 -12.15 -2.05 7.84
CA ASP A 207 -10.74 -1.68 7.98
C ASP A 207 -10.24 -1.52 9.42
N ASP A 208 -11.06 -1.89 10.42
CA ASP A 208 -10.56 -2.11 11.78
C ASP A 208 -9.62 -3.32 11.83
N VAL A 209 -8.62 -3.26 12.70
CA VAL A 209 -7.77 -4.41 13.01
C VAL A 209 -8.04 -4.86 14.44
N LEU A 210 -8.56 -6.08 14.61
CA LEU A 210 -8.67 -6.72 15.92
C LEU A 210 -7.26 -7.14 16.38
N ILE A 211 -6.81 -6.55 17.49
CA ILE A 211 -5.48 -6.79 18.07
C ILE A 211 -5.56 -7.50 19.43
N ALA A 212 -6.72 -7.46 20.09
CA ALA A 212 -7.02 -8.31 21.24
C ALA A 212 -8.51 -8.67 21.30
N PHE A 213 -8.81 -9.89 21.72
CA PHE A 213 -10.16 -10.41 21.85
C PHE A 213 -10.28 -11.19 23.17
N ASN A 214 -11.26 -10.82 23.99
CA ASN A 214 -11.50 -11.34 25.33
C ASN A 214 -10.24 -11.34 26.22
N GLY A 215 -9.53 -10.21 26.27
CA GLY A 215 -8.30 -10.05 27.05
C GLY A 215 -7.07 -10.78 26.52
N GLN A 216 -7.17 -11.49 25.39
CA GLN A 216 -6.05 -12.21 24.77
C GLN A 216 -5.58 -11.49 23.51
N LYS A 217 -4.26 -11.35 23.35
CA LYS A 217 -3.67 -10.81 22.12
C LYS A 217 -4.11 -11.66 20.93
N THR A 218 -4.54 -11.01 19.87
CA THR A 218 -5.06 -11.66 18.66
C THR A 218 -4.16 -11.28 17.51
N ASN A 219 -3.28 -12.20 17.12
CA ASN A 219 -2.35 -11.95 16.02
C ASN A 219 -2.88 -12.51 14.71
N SER A 220 -3.77 -13.51 14.74
CA SER A 220 -4.23 -14.26 13.58
C SER A 220 -5.71 -14.66 13.68
N THR A 221 -6.32 -15.01 12.55
CA THR A 221 -7.67 -15.58 12.53
C THR A 221 -7.78 -16.91 13.28
N ALA A 222 -6.68 -17.66 13.40
CA ALA A 222 -6.61 -18.86 14.24
C ALA A 222 -6.75 -18.53 15.74
N ASP A 223 -6.19 -17.40 16.19
CA ASP A 223 -6.40 -16.92 17.56
C ASP A 223 -7.86 -16.58 17.81
N VAL A 224 -8.51 -15.88 16.87
CA VAL A 224 -9.95 -15.58 16.95
C VAL A 224 -10.76 -16.86 17.08
N LYS A 225 -10.47 -17.87 16.25
CA LYS A 225 -11.14 -19.18 16.28
C LYS A 225 -11.03 -19.86 17.63
N ARG A 226 -9.83 -19.87 18.21
CA ARG A 226 -9.56 -20.48 19.53
C ARG A 226 -10.28 -19.75 20.66
N ILE A 227 -10.34 -18.41 20.61
CA ILE A 227 -10.97 -17.61 21.65
C ILE A 227 -12.50 -17.73 21.57
N ILE A 228 -13.08 -17.62 20.38
CA ILE A 228 -14.54 -17.61 20.21
C ILE A 228 -15.20 -18.94 20.59
N SER A 229 -14.52 -20.07 20.36
CA SER A 229 -15.06 -21.40 20.68
C SER A 229 -15.29 -21.64 22.17
N GLY A 230 -14.67 -20.83 23.04
CA GLY A 230 -14.85 -20.90 24.50
C GLY A 230 -15.91 -19.95 25.05
N LEU A 231 -16.48 -19.09 24.21
CA LEU A 231 -17.44 -18.07 24.65
C LEU A 231 -18.84 -18.67 24.86
N LYS A 232 -19.59 -18.05 25.75
CA LYS A 232 -20.96 -18.47 26.08
C LYS A 232 -21.95 -17.34 25.85
N VAL A 233 -23.20 -17.69 25.53
CA VAL A 233 -24.30 -16.72 25.50
C VAL A 233 -24.40 -16.02 26.86
N GLY A 234 -24.65 -14.71 26.83
CA GLY A 234 -24.72 -13.84 28.01
C GLY A 234 -23.37 -13.29 28.46
N GLN A 235 -22.26 -13.85 27.98
CA GLN A 235 -20.92 -13.38 28.31
C GLN A 235 -20.67 -11.98 27.71
N GLN A 236 -20.03 -11.11 28.49
CA GLN A 236 -19.44 -9.87 28.00
C GLN A 236 -18.00 -10.11 27.56
N VAL A 237 -17.63 -9.59 26.40
CA VAL A 237 -16.34 -9.80 25.76
C VAL A 237 -15.72 -8.45 25.46
N ASP A 238 -14.51 -8.24 25.96
CA ASP A 238 -13.74 -7.04 25.67
C ASP A 238 -12.85 -7.24 24.46
N MET A 239 -12.76 -6.22 23.62
CA MET A 239 -12.00 -6.20 22.38
C MET A 239 -11.11 -4.98 22.35
N GLN A 240 -9.92 -5.11 21.77
CA GLN A 240 -9.11 -3.97 21.39
C GLN A 240 -8.94 -3.99 19.89
N ILE A 241 -9.30 -2.88 19.26
CA ILE A 241 -9.14 -2.67 17.83
C ILE A 241 -8.15 -1.54 17.58
N LEU A 242 -7.53 -1.56 16.40
CA LEU A 242 -6.88 -0.42 15.81
C LEU A 242 -7.83 0.16 14.77
N HIS A 243 -8.27 1.40 14.97
CA HIS A 243 -9.06 2.16 14.01
C HIS A 243 -8.36 3.48 13.73
N LEU A 244 -8.09 3.78 12.46
CA LEU A 244 -7.35 4.99 12.06
C LEU A 244 -6.04 5.16 12.87
N GLN A 245 -5.28 4.07 13.00
CA GLN A 245 -4.02 4.01 13.79
C GLN A 245 -4.16 4.31 15.29
N LYS A 246 -5.39 4.35 15.83
CA LYS A 246 -5.65 4.54 17.26
C LYS A 246 -6.21 3.28 17.88
N THR A 247 -5.59 2.82 18.96
CA THR A 247 -6.13 1.71 19.76
C THR A 247 -7.40 2.16 20.47
N THR A 248 -8.50 1.43 20.25
CA THR A 248 -9.82 1.71 20.81
C THR A 248 -10.36 0.45 21.50
N PRO A 249 -10.71 0.53 22.79
CA PRO A 249 -11.40 -0.57 23.47
C PRO A 249 -12.87 -0.58 23.07
N LEU A 250 -13.42 -1.77 22.84
CA LEU A 250 -14.84 -1.99 22.58
C LEU A 250 -15.32 -3.20 23.38
N THR A 251 -16.61 -3.25 23.64
CA THR A 251 -17.24 -4.35 24.37
C THR A 251 -18.39 -4.91 23.56
N LEU A 252 -18.51 -6.23 23.52
CA LEU A 252 -19.61 -6.96 22.91
C LEU A 252 -20.25 -7.89 23.94
N ARG A 253 -21.57 -7.86 24.05
CA ARG A 253 -22.32 -8.88 24.77
C ARG A 253 -22.74 -9.97 23.79
N ILE A 254 -22.39 -11.22 24.10
CA ILE A 254 -22.81 -12.37 23.30
C ILE A 254 -24.29 -12.65 23.55
N THR A 255 -25.09 -12.61 22.50
CA THR A 255 -26.54 -12.90 22.56
C THR A 255 -26.88 -14.17 21.79
N ASP A 256 -28.09 -14.68 22.01
CA ASP A 256 -28.62 -15.77 21.21
C ASP A 256 -28.59 -15.44 19.71
N GLY A 257 -28.29 -16.46 18.90
CA GLY A 257 -28.19 -16.34 17.43
C GLY A 257 -26.83 -15.87 16.90
N MET A 258 -25.88 -15.45 17.75
CA MET A 258 -24.53 -15.14 17.30
C MET A 258 -23.73 -16.42 16.98
N PRO A 259 -23.07 -16.52 15.81
CA PRO A 259 -22.25 -17.68 15.47
C PRO A 259 -20.95 -17.67 16.28
N LEU A 260 -20.79 -18.62 17.20
CA LEU A 260 -19.62 -18.76 18.06
C LEU A 260 -18.55 -19.67 17.45
N SER A 261 -18.28 -19.46 16.16
CA SER A 261 -17.27 -20.20 15.40
C SER A 261 -16.61 -19.30 14.37
N VAL A 262 -15.45 -19.75 13.88
CA VAL A 262 -14.80 -19.19 12.70
C VAL A 262 -14.88 -20.23 11.59
N THR A 263 -15.50 -19.87 10.48
CA THR A 263 -15.61 -20.73 9.29
C THR A 263 -14.72 -20.20 8.17
N PRO A 264 -14.31 -21.04 7.21
CA PRO A 264 -13.89 -20.56 5.90
C PRO A 264 -14.97 -19.68 5.27
#